data_AF-A0A6G1RN02-F1
#
_entry.id   AF-A0A6G1RN02-F1
#
_cell.length_a   1.000
_cell.length_b   1.000
_cell.length_c   1.000
_cell.angle_alpha   90.00
_cell.angle_beta   90.00
_cell.angle_gamma   90.00
#
_symmetry.space_group_name_H-M   'P 1'
#
loop_
_entity.id
_entity.type
_entity.pdbx_description
1 polymer ?
#
loop_
_entity_poly.entity_id
_entity_poly.type
_entity_poly.pdbx_seq_one_letter_code
_entity_poly.pdbx_strand_id
1 'polypeptide(L)'
;KLIAEKLCIPWNEIDLQRTSKGKPFLANNVFDNYSNYNFNVSHQGDYAVLAAEPGLQVGIDIMKTSLPGSSSIPNFFRIMKRQFTETEWGVIKSMSSEWMQLDMFHRHWA
;
A
#
# COMPACT_ATOMS: atom_id res chain seq x y z
N LYS A 1 -4.60 13.17 12.93
CA LYS A 1 -4.56 14.55 12.39
C LYS A 1 -5.44 14.65 11.16
N LEU A 2 -5.21 13.82 10.13
CA LEU A 2 -6.05 13.74 8.91
C LEU A 2 -7.55 13.97 9.14
N ILE A 3 -8.24 13.05 9.83
CA ILE A 3 -9.70 13.09 10.00
C ILE A 3 -10.13 14.35 10.76
N ALA A 4 -9.49 14.64 11.90
CA ALA A 4 -9.82 15.83 12.69
C ALA A 4 -9.67 17.13 11.89
N GLU A 5 -8.57 17.27 11.16
CA GLU A 5 -8.22 18.49 10.44
C GLU A 5 -8.98 18.63 9.11
N LYS A 6 -9.26 17.52 8.41
CA LYS A 6 -9.90 17.55 7.08
C LYS A 6 -11.42 17.47 7.13
N LEU A 7 -11.98 16.80 8.13
CA LEU A 7 -13.42 16.62 8.29
C LEU A 7 -13.99 17.43 9.45
N CYS A 8 -13.16 18.22 10.14
CA CYS A 8 -13.53 19.06 11.27
C CYS A 8 -14.23 18.28 12.41
N ILE A 9 -13.89 17.00 12.57
CA ILE A 9 -14.39 16.15 13.66
C ILE A 9 -13.48 16.36 14.88
N PRO A 10 -14.00 16.68 16.08
CA PRO A 10 -13.19 16.75 17.29
C PRO A 10 -12.40 15.47 17.51
N TRP A 11 -11.13 15.59 17.92
CA TRP A 11 -10.22 14.44 18.01
C TRP A 11 -10.79 13.27 18.85
N ASN A 12 -11.43 13.61 19.96
CA ASN A 12 -12.05 12.68 20.90
C ASN A 12 -13.37 12.07 20.41
N GLU A 13 -13.92 12.54 19.29
CA GLU A 13 -15.18 12.07 18.70
C GLU A 13 -14.95 11.23 17.44
N ILE A 14 -13.70 11.05 17.02
CA ILE A 14 -13.36 10.22 15.87
C ILE A 14 -13.65 8.74 16.20
N ASP A 15 -14.55 8.14 15.45
CA ASP A 15 -14.87 6.71 15.51
C ASP A 15 -14.24 5.98 14.32
N LEU A 16 -13.18 5.22 14.62
CA LEU A 16 -12.48 4.37 13.66
C LEU A 16 -12.84 2.90 13.93
N GLN A 17 -13.36 2.25 12.90
CA GLN A 17 -13.72 0.83 12.94
C GLN A 17 -12.93 0.04 11.91
N ARG A 18 -13.12 -1.28 11.88
CA ARG A 18 -12.49 -2.19 10.91
C ARG A 18 -13.53 -3.02 10.21
N THR A 19 -13.34 -3.22 8.90
CA THR A 19 -14.17 -4.16 8.13
C THR A 19 -13.94 -5.59 8.61
N SER A 20 -14.76 -6.55 8.15
CA SER A 20 -14.58 -7.98 8.44
C SER A 20 -13.22 -8.54 8.01
N LYS A 21 -12.53 -7.87 7.07
CA LYS A 21 -11.18 -8.21 6.60
C LYS A 21 -10.08 -7.35 7.24
N GLY A 22 -10.42 -6.53 8.24
CA GLY A 22 -9.46 -5.76 9.02
C GLY A 22 -9.10 -4.37 8.47
N LYS A 23 -9.63 -3.92 7.32
CA LYS A 23 -9.37 -2.58 6.76
C LYS A 23 -9.96 -1.51 7.69
N PRO A 24 -9.18 -0.53 8.18
CA PRO A 24 -9.71 0.60 8.94
C PRO A 24 -10.61 1.50 8.08
N PHE A 25 -11.67 2.05 8.66
CA PHE A 25 -12.54 3.04 8.03
C PHE A 25 -13.14 3.99 9.08
N LEU A 26 -13.64 5.14 8.60
CA LEU A 26 -14.30 6.14 9.43
C LEU A 26 -15.79 5.79 9.57
N ALA A 27 -16.26 5.58 10.79
CA ALA A 27 -17.64 5.21 11.08
C ALA A 27 -18.54 6.40 11.48
N ASN A 28 -17.95 7.59 11.69
CA ASN A 28 -18.72 8.81 11.91
C ASN A 28 -19.69 9.07 10.74
N ASN A 29 -20.90 9.54 11.05
CA ASN A 29 -21.80 10.08 10.05
C ASN A 29 -21.26 11.43 9.56
N VAL A 30 -20.54 11.41 8.45
CA VAL A 30 -20.00 12.61 7.80
C VAL A 30 -21.07 13.20 6.88
N PHE A 31 -21.13 14.53 6.78
CA PHE A 31 -22.05 15.25 5.87
C PHE A 31 -21.92 14.76 4.42
N ASP A 32 -22.98 14.87 3.62
CA ASP A 32 -23.14 14.25 2.29
C ASP A 32 -21.94 14.40 1.34
N ASN A 33 -21.21 15.53 1.39
CA ASN A 33 -20.02 15.80 0.57
C ASN A 33 -18.82 14.88 0.86
N TYR A 34 -18.84 14.11 1.96
CA TYR A 34 -17.77 13.19 2.38
C TYR A 34 -18.30 11.79 2.71
N SER A 35 -19.52 11.45 2.26
CA SER A 35 -20.14 10.13 2.45
C SER A 35 -19.26 8.97 1.96
N ASN A 36 -18.40 9.23 0.98
CA ASN A 36 -17.46 8.27 0.40
C ASN A 36 -16.00 8.52 0.81
N TYR A 37 -15.75 9.21 1.91
CA TYR A 37 -14.40 9.48 2.39
C TYR A 37 -13.63 8.18 2.63
N ASN A 38 -12.50 8.02 1.94
CA ASN A 38 -11.68 6.82 2.03
C ASN A 38 -10.25 7.19 2.43
N PHE A 39 -9.64 6.35 3.26
CA PHE A 39 -8.22 6.43 3.52
C PHE A 39 -7.61 5.03 3.55
N ASN A 40 -6.31 4.99 3.28
CA ASN A 40 -5.52 3.79 3.38
C ASN A 40 -4.12 4.12 3.91
N VAL A 41 -3.52 3.15 4.57
CA VAL A 41 -2.21 3.27 5.20
C VAL A 41 -1.38 2.05 4.87
N SER A 42 -0.10 2.26 4.65
CA SER A 42 0.90 1.20 4.57
C SER A 42 2.15 1.64 5.32
N HIS A 43 2.95 0.68 5.77
CA HIS A 43 4.21 0.96 6.44
C HIS A 43 5.21 -0.14 6.15
N GLN A 44 6.43 0.23 5.80
CA GLN A 44 7.52 -0.71 5.64
C GLN A 44 8.86 0.00 5.77
N GLY A 45 9.84 -0.69 6.36
CA GLY A 45 11.15 -0.11 6.63
C GLY A 45 11.02 1.08 7.58
N ASP A 46 11.48 2.24 7.11
CA ASP A 46 11.64 3.44 7.94
C ASP A 46 10.45 4.40 7.83
N TYR A 47 9.41 4.05 7.06
CA TYR A 47 8.31 4.95 6.72
C TYR A 47 6.94 4.31 6.94
N ALA A 48 5.99 5.16 7.35
CA ALA A 48 4.56 4.93 7.26
C ALA A 48 3.96 5.97 6.31
N VAL A 49 3.12 5.52 5.38
CA VAL A 49 2.45 6.37 4.39
C VAL A 49 0.95 6.32 4.59
N LEU A 50 0.29 7.42 4.26
CA LEU A 50 -1.16 7.57 4.32
C LEU A 50 -1.64 8.24 3.04
N ALA A 51 -2.67 7.68 2.43
CA ALA A 51 -3.42 8.29 1.33
C ALA A 51 -4.89 8.43 1.74
N ALA A 52 -5.52 9.51 1.31
CA ALA A 52 -6.93 9.76 1.59
C ALA A 52 -7.59 10.54 0.45
N GLU A 53 -8.83 10.16 0.12
CA GLU A 53 -9.62 10.72 -0.97
C GLU A 53 -11.04 11.01 -0.48
N PRO A 54 -11.65 12.16 -0.84
CA PRO A 54 -12.95 12.57 -0.34
C PRO A 54 -14.13 11.80 -0.94
N GLY A 55 -13.95 11.22 -2.13
CA GLY A 55 -15.02 10.48 -2.82
C GLY A 55 -14.57 9.33 -3.70
N LEU A 56 -13.26 9.11 -3.85
CA LEU A 56 -12.69 7.98 -4.60
C LEU A 56 -12.21 6.90 -3.65
N GLN A 57 -12.24 5.65 -4.12
CA GLN A 57 -11.61 4.56 -3.40
C GLN A 57 -10.09 4.64 -3.56
N VAL A 58 -9.37 4.62 -2.44
CA VAL A 58 -7.90 4.71 -2.42
C VAL A 58 -7.27 3.50 -1.73
N GLY A 59 -6.13 3.07 -2.26
CA GLY A 59 -5.22 2.08 -1.70
C GLY A 59 -3.79 2.59 -1.85
N ILE A 60 -2.94 2.31 -0.88
CA ILE A 60 -1.53 2.68 -0.92
C ILE A 60 -0.70 1.54 -0.35
N ASP A 61 0.42 1.24 -0.99
CA ASP A 61 1.46 0.39 -0.44
C ASP A 61 2.83 1.08 -0.54
N ILE A 62 3.72 0.75 0.39
CA ILE A 62 5.12 1.19 0.33
C ILE A 62 6.01 -0.01 0.58
N MET A 63 7.03 -0.16 -0.26
CA MET A 63 8.01 -1.21 -0.09
C MET A 63 9.44 -0.73 -0.22
N LYS A 64 10.29 -1.23 0.68
CA LYS A 64 11.74 -0.98 0.66
C LYS A 64 12.44 -2.07 -0.13
N THR A 65 13.09 -1.68 -1.23
CA THR A 65 13.98 -2.60 -1.97
C THR A 65 15.16 -3.00 -1.09
N SER A 66 15.24 -4.29 -0.77
CA SER A 66 16.30 -4.89 0.04
C SER A 66 16.66 -6.28 -0.47
N LEU A 67 17.92 -6.68 -0.29
CA LEU A 67 18.36 -8.01 -0.70
C LEU A 67 17.55 -9.09 0.03
N PRO A 68 17.16 -10.18 -0.64
CA PRO A 68 16.51 -11.31 0.02
C PRO A 68 17.44 -11.88 1.09
N GLY A 69 16.93 -12.11 2.31
CA GLY A 69 17.78 -12.36 3.49
C GLY A 69 18.86 -13.42 3.32
N SER A 70 18.50 -14.64 2.88
CA SER A 70 19.45 -15.76 2.74
C SER A 70 19.48 -16.40 1.35
N SER A 71 18.88 -15.76 0.34
CA SER A 71 18.76 -16.32 -1.01
C SER A 71 19.27 -15.36 -2.07
N SER A 72 19.85 -15.90 -3.14
CA SER A 72 20.13 -15.11 -4.33
C SER A 72 18.84 -14.56 -4.96
N ILE A 73 18.94 -13.43 -5.67
CA ILE A 73 17.81 -12.79 -6.35
C ILE A 73 17.09 -13.77 -7.32
N PRO A 74 17.80 -14.58 -8.13
CA PRO A 74 17.13 -15.58 -8.98
C PRO A 74 16.33 -16.62 -8.20
N ASN A 75 16.82 -17.07 -7.04
CA ASN A 75 16.09 -18.02 -6.19
C ASN A 75 14.86 -17.38 -5.55
N PHE A 76 14.98 -16.14 -5.10
CA PHE A 76 13.85 -15.36 -4.60
C PHE A 76 12.76 -15.23 -5.69
N PHE A 77 13.13 -14.84 -6.92
CA PHE A 77 12.17 -14.76 -8.03
C PHE A 77 11.53 -16.11 -8.39
N ARG A 78 12.26 -17.22 -8.26
CA ARG A 78 11.70 -18.56 -8.47
C ARG A 78 10.61 -18.87 -7.45
N ILE A 79 10.80 -18.52 -6.18
CA ILE A 79 9.80 -18.71 -5.12
C ILE A 79 8.58 -17.81 -5.37
N MET A 80 8.82 -16.56 -5.78
CA MET A 80 7.77 -15.56 -6.02
C MET A 80 7.09 -15.68 -7.39
N LYS A 81 7.47 -16.66 -8.21
CA LYS A 81 7.04 -16.79 -9.62
C LYS A 81 5.52 -16.70 -9.82
N ARG A 82 4.73 -17.22 -8.87
CA ARG A 82 3.26 -17.28 -8.95
C ARG A 82 2.55 -15.95 -8.68
N GLN A 83 3.27 -14.94 -8.21
CA GLN A 83 2.69 -13.65 -7.78
C GLN A 83 2.52 -12.67 -8.95
N PHE A 84 3.19 -12.92 -10.07
CA PHE A 84 3.13 -12.09 -11.27
C PHE A 84 2.89 -12.93 -12.52
N THR A 85 2.26 -12.30 -13.50
CA THR A 85 2.04 -12.83 -14.84
C THR A 85 3.34 -12.94 -15.64
N GLU A 86 3.31 -13.64 -16.78
CA GLU A 86 4.47 -13.76 -17.65
C GLU A 86 4.92 -12.41 -18.22
N THR A 87 3.97 -11.53 -18.56
CA THR A 87 4.26 -10.19 -19.08
C THR A 87 4.98 -9.32 -18.04
N GLU A 88 4.48 -9.29 -16.80
CA GLU A 88 5.11 -8.56 -15.70
C GLU A 88 6.52 -9.10 -15.42
N TRP A 89 6.69 -10.42 -15.38
CA TRP A 89 8.01 -11.04 -15.25
C TRP A 89 8.95 -10.68 -16.41
N GLY A 90 8.43 -10.56 -17.63
CA GLY A 90 9.18 -10.08 -18.79
C GLY A 90 9.73 -8.67 -18.56
N VAL A 91 8.90 -7.76 -18.05
CA VAL A 91 9.31 -6.38 -17.71
C VAL A 91 10.34 -6.40 -16.57
N ILE A 92 10.05 -7.08 -15.47
CA ILE A 92 10.94 -7.16 -14.30
C ILE A 92 12.33 -7.67 -14.71
N LYS A 93 12.40 -8.74 -15.51
CA LYS A 93 13.67 -9.36 -15.91
C LYS A 93 14.38 -8.67 -17.06
N SER A 94 13.74 -7.72 -17.74
CA SER A 94 14.37 -6.93 -18.80
C SER A 94 15.38 -5.89 -18.26
N MET A 95 15.39 -5.65 -16.94
CA MET A 95 16.33 -4.72 -16.33
C MET A 95 17.77 -5.26 -16.39
N SER A 96 18.72 -4.32 -16.53
CA SER A 96 20.12 -4.59 -16.86
C SER A 96 20.95 -5.21 -15.72
N SER A 97 20.50 -5.13 -14.46
CA SER A 97 21.19 -5.71 -13.31
C SER A 97 20.22 -6.38 -12.35
N GLU A 98 20.67 -7.39 -11.59
CA GLU A 98 19.81 -8.09 -10.62
C GLU A 98 19.22 -7.13 -9.58
N TRP A 99 19.97 -6.11 -9.14
CA TRP A 99 19.46 -5.10 -8.22
C TRP A 99 18.32 -4.29 -8.85
N MET A 100 18.45 -3.87 -10.11
CA MET A 100 17.37 -3.17 -10.82
C MET A 100 16.17 -4.08 -11.09
N GLN A 101 16.39 -5.37 -11.33
CA GLN A 101 15.29 -6.34 -11.43
C GLN A 101 14.56 -6.47 -10.10
N LEU A 102 15.30 -6.50 -8.98
CA LEU A 102 14.73 -6.57 -7.64
C LEU A 102 13.96 -5.29 -7.27
N ASP A 103 14.47 -4.13 -7.68
CA ASP A 103 13.76 -2.86 -7.53
C ASP A 103 12.45 -2.84 -8.33
N MET A 104 12.51 -3.26 -9.60
CA MET A 104 11.30 -3.39 -10.44
C MET A 104 10.31 -4.44 -9.94
N PHE A 105 10.79 -5.52 -9.32
CA PHE A 105 9.96 -6.50 -8.64
C PHE A 105 9.18 -5.84 -7.50
N HIS A 106 9.87 -5.11 -6.61
CA HIS A 106 9.22 -4.45 -5.48
C HIS A 106 8.25 -3.35 -5.94
N ARG A 107 8.55 -2.69 -7.06
CA ARG A 107 7.64 -1.72 -7.70
C ARG A 107 6.35 -2.34 -8.24
N HIS A 108 6.38 -3.57 -8.76
CA HIS A 108 5.15 -4.25 -9.23
C HIS A 108 4.33 -4.82 -8.09
N TRP A 109 4.99 -5.09 -6.96
CA TRP A 109 4.35 -5.67 -5.78
C TRP A 109 3.56 -4.63 -4.96
N ALA A 110 4.10 -3.41 -4.86
CA ALA A 110 3.45 -2.28 -4.19
C ALA A 110 2.33 -1.70 -5.06
#